data_AF-A0A250VFH8-F1
#
_entry.id   AF-A0A250VFH8-F1
#
_cell.length_a   1.000
_cell.length_b   1.000
_cell.length_c   1.000
_cell.angle_alpha   90.00
_cell.angle_beta   90.00
_cell.angle_gamma   90.00
#
_symmetry.space_group_name_H-M   'P 1'
#
loop_
_entity.id
_entity.type
_entity.pdbx_description
1 polymer ?
#
loop_
_entity_poly.entity_id
_entity_poly.type
_entity_poly.pdbx_seq_one_letter_code
_entity_poly.pdbx_strand_id
1 'polypeptide(L)'
;MSRALPKYNKRRVLMIGGTAAVVLSGAVIAGNALAGETSKSSTNATTKAATSPGTVNCPAVAPSLPAIPASAQAEVTRNLTLLDTQIAEADKRLVDTVGQGGPNFVQNAILGPLKDKRVATINRIATAIGRTAAKPTGLDSLAPCTLNANGVNTGGAAATAAPSATATQQAGNTGNTGNTGATGNTGSTTAAGTITCPDVASKLPAIPASAQAEVTRNLTLLNTQITEANTRLANTVGQGGPNFVQNAILGPLADKRKSTIDRIAISIGRTAAKPTGLDSLATCTLNK
;
A
#
# COMPACT_ATOMS: atom_id res chain seq x y z
N MET A 1 -31.20 7.93 52.83
CA MET A 1 -31.28 8.83 51.65
C MET A 1 -30.13 9.83 51.73
N SER A 2 -28.98 9.54 51.11
CA SER A 2 -27.78 10.37 51.25
C SER A 2 -27.06 10.51 49.92
N ARG A 3 -27.17 11.68 49.27
CA ARG A 3 -26.48 11.98 48.00
C ARG A 3 -25.38 13.01 48.26
N ALA A 4 -24.13 12.58 48.22
CA ALA A 4 -22.99 13.49 48.18
C ALA A 4 -22.75 13.97 46.73
N LEU A 5 -22.61 15.28 46.54
CA LEU A 5 -22.28 15.89 45.25
C LEU A 5 -20.82 16.40 45.28
N PRO A 6 -19.97 16.06 44.28
CA PRO A 6 -18.60 16.58 44.21
C PRO A 6 -18.57 18.07 43.82
N LYS A 7 -17.64 18.83 44.41
CA LYS A 7 -17.49 20.27 44.14
C LYS A 7 -16.90 20.52 42.74
N TYR A 8 -17.62 21.29 41.91
CA TYR A 8 -17.14 21.72 40.59
C TYR A 8 -16.21 22.94 40.71
N ASN A 9 -14.91 22.77 40.43
CA ASN A 9 -13.95 23.87 40.37
C ASN A 9 -13.98 24.56 38.99
N LYS A 10 -14.54 25.78 38.93
CA LYS A 10 -14.53 26.61 37.71
C LYS A 10 -13.11 27.13 37.40
N ARG A 11 -12.39 26.49 36.49
CA ARG A 11 -11.25 27.13 35.80
C ARG A 11 -11.77 27.95 34.62
N ARG A 12 -11.71 29.29 34.74
CA ARG A 12 -11.83 30.18 33.58
C ARG A 12 -10.55 30.07 32.75
N VAL A 13 -10.66 29.89 31.45
CA VAL A 13 -9.57 30.09 30.49
C VAL A 13 -10.09 31.05 29.43
N LEU A 14 -9.26 32.05 29.09
CA LEU A 14 -9.64 33.17 28.23
C LEU A 14 -9.45 32.79 26.75
N MET A 15 -10.51 32.89 25.94
CA MET A 15 -10.39 32.80 24.49
C MET A 15 -10.11 34.20 23.94
N ILE A 16 -8.91 34.42 23.39
CA ILE A 16 -8.57 35.60 22.60
C ILE A 16 -8.67 35.20 21.12
N GLY A 17 -9.58 35.84 20.39
CA GLY A 17 -9.67 35.71 18.95
C GLY A 17 -8.65 36.61 18.24
N GLY A 18 -8.18 36.20 17.06
CA GLY A 18 -7.23 36.96 16.27
C GLY A 18 -7.24 36.52 14.81
N THR A 19 -8.13 37.10 14.00
CA THR A 19 -8.14 36.94 12.55
C THR A 19 -7.17 37.93 11.91
N ALA A 20 -6.17 37.43 11.17
CA ALA A 20 -5.34 38.24 10.29
C ALA A 20 -5.11 37.48 8.98
N ALA A 21 -5.66 38.01 7.88
CA ALA A 21 -5.33 37.58 6.52
C ALA A 21 -4.39 38.61 5.91
N VAL A 22 -3.21 38.19 5.45
CA VAL A 22 -2.26 39.08 4.75
C VAL A 22 -1.83 38.44 3.43
N VAL A 23 -2.02 39.25 2.40
CA VAL A 23 -1.85 39.02 0.95
C VAL A 23 -0.44 38.55 0.57
N LEU A 24 -0.32 37.84 -0.56
CA LEU A 24 0.98 37.50 -1.16
C LEU A 24 1.72 38.74 -1.67
N SER A 25 2.99 38.89 -1.29
CA SER A 25 3.97 39.73 -1.98
C SER A 25 5.31 38.99 -2.03
N GLY A 26 5.94 38.94 -3.21
CA GLY A 26 7.18 38.19 -3.41
C GLY A 26 8.41 38.90 -2.84
N ALA A 27 9.24 38.15 -2.09
CA ALA A 27 10.55 38.61 -1.64
C ALA A 27 11.65 37.91 -2.46
N VAL A 28 12.29 38.64 -3.38
CA VAL A 28 13.47 38.14 -4.12
C VAL A 28 14.68 38.25 -3.20
N ILE A 29 15.21 37.10 -2.74
CA ILE A 29 16.50 37.07 -2.04
C ILE A 29 17.61 37.18 -3.09
N ALA A 30 17.91 38.42 -3.49
CA ALA A 30 19.13 38.72 -4.22
C ALA A 30 20.34 38.50 -3.29
N GLY A 31 21.35 37.77 -3.76
CA GLY A 31 22.56 37.53 -2.98
C GLY A 31 23.40 38.80 -2.87
N ASN A 32 23.83 39.16 -1.66
CA ASN A 32 24.81 40.23 -1.46
C ASN A 32 26.13 39.84 -2.11
N ALA A 33 26.55 40.58 -3.14
CA ALA A 33 27.88 40.47 -3.69
C ALA A 33 28.91 41.01 -2.68
N LEU A 34 29.94 40.22 -2.41
CA LEU A 34 31.19 40.71 -1.83
C LEU A 34 32.29 40.54 -2.88
N ALA A 35 33.07 41.58 -3.12
CA ALA A 35 34.00 41.66 -4.25
C ALA A 35 35.45 41.37 -3.84
N GLY A 36 36.24 40.91 -4.81
CA GLY A 36 37.57 40.31 -4.60
C GLY A 36 37.48 38.77 -4.73
N GLU A 37 38.38 38.08 -5.42
CA GLU A 37 39.63 38.49 -6.08
C GLU A 37 39.77 37.83 -7.47
N THR A 38 40.67 38.35 -8.32
CA THR A 38 40.78 37.93 -9.73
C THR A 38 41.70 36.74 -9.95
N SER A 39 41.21 35.67 -10.59
CA SER A 39 42.06 34.80 -11.44
C SER A 39 41.31 33.93 -12.46
N LYS A 40 41.60 34.22 -13.75
CA LYS A 40 41.48 33.36 -14.95
C LYS A 40 40.12 32.75 -15.34
N SER A 41 39.85 32.82 -16.65
CA SER A 41 38.65 32.27 -17.31
C SER A 41 38.69 30.75 -17.48
N SER A 42 37.56 30.09 -17.21
CA SER A 42 37.11 28.91 -17.96
C SER A 42 35.58 28.77 -17.94
N THR A 43 34.93 29.06 -19.07
CA THR A 43 33.46 29.09 -19.17
C THR A 43 32.85 27.68 -19.26
N ASN A 44 32.49 27.07 -18.13
CA ASN A 44 31.45 26.03 -18.11
C ASN A 44 30.71 25.87 -16.78
N ALA A 45 30.22 26.97 -16.20
CA ALA A 45 29.17 26.90 -15.19
C ALA A 45 27.84 26.49 -15.84
N THR A 46 27.67 25.19 -16.11
CA THR A 46 26.38 24.63 -16.52
C THR A 46 25.36 24.91 -15.40
N THR A 47 24.51 25.91 -15.62
CA THR A 47 23.36 26.21 -14.77
C THR A 47 22.35 25.07 -14.90
N LYS A 48 22.59 24.00 -14.13
CA LYS A 48 21.66 22.90 -13.93
C LYS A 48 20.43 23.46 -13.23
N ALA A 49 19.51 24.00 -14.02
CA ALA A 49 18.23 24.50 -13.56
C ALA A 49 17.59 23.43 -12.66
N ALA A 50 17.11 23.84 -11.49
CA ALA A 50 16.44 22.95 -10.57
C ALA A 50 15.07 22.60 -11.16
N THR A 51 15.05 21.64 -12.09
CA THR A 51 13.83 21.07 -12.65
C THR A 51 13.01 20.55 -11.48
N SER A 52 11.93 21.25 -11.17
CA SER A 52 11.01 20.82 -10.12
C SER A 52 10.55 19.39 -10.43
N PRO A 53 10.52 18.48 -9.45
CA PRO A 53 10.07 17.10 -9.65
C PRO A 53 8.68 16.98 -10.30
N GLY A 54 7.88 18.05 -10.21
CA GLY A 54 6.44 18.02 -10.42
C GLY A 54 5.72 17.55 -9.16
N THR A 55 4.43 17.27 -9.29
CA THR A 55 3.61 16.71 -8.21
C THR A 55 2.68 15.65 -8.76
N VAL A 56 2.46 14.58 -8.01
CA VAL A 56 1.56 13.49 -8.40
C VAL A 56 0.12 13.92 -8.17
N ASN A 57 -0.63 14.10 -9.26
CA ASN A 57 -2.02 14.54 -9.21
C ASN A 57 -2.97 13.35 -9.42
N CYS A 58 -3.72 12.98 -8.38
CA CYS A 58 -4.61 11.83 -8.38
C CYS A 58 -6.08 12.26 -8.26
N PRO A 59 -7.03 11.58 -8.95
CA PRO A 59 -8.45 11.79 -8.73
C PRO A 59 -8.87 11.52 -7.28
N ALA A 60 -9.71 12.40 -6.73
CA ALA A 60 -10.28 12.24 -5.40
C ALA A 60 -11.40 11.18 -5.43
N VAL A 61 -11.24 10.11 -4.63
CA VAL A 61 -12.19 8.99 -4.63
C VAL A 61 -13.44 9.29 -3.79
N ALA A 62 -13.29 9.99 -2.67
CA ALA A 62 -14.36 10.30 -1.73
C ALA A 62 -15.63 10.94 -2.35
N PRO A 63 -15.56 11.98 -3.22
CA PRO A 63 -16.75 12.58 -3.84
C PRO A 63 -17.44 11.67 -4.88
N SER A 64 -16.81 10.57 -5.30
CA SER A 64 -17.38 9.58 -6.22
C SER A 64 -17.99 8.37 -5.51
N LEU A 65 -18.00 8.34 -4.18
CA LEU A 65 -18.62 7.26 -3.41
C LEU A 65 -20.13 7.53 -3.20
N PRO A 66 -21.00 6.49 -3.31
CA PRO A 66 -22.38 6.61 -2.87
C PRO A 66 -22.46 6.72 -1.34
N ALA A 67 -23.67 6.97 -0.81
CA ALA A 67 -23.92 7.07 0.63
C ALA A 67 -23.32 5.88 1.41
N ILE A 68 -22.33 6.14 2.27
CA ILE A 68 -21.53 5.12 2.95
C ILE A 68 -22.29 4.60 4.19
N PRO A 69 -22.62 3.29 4.26
CA PRO A 69 -23.27 2.71 5.43
C PRO A 69 -22.45 2.92 6.71
N ALA A 70 -23.11 3.20 7.84
CA ALA A 70 -22.43 3.52 9.11
C ALA A 70 -21.44 2.44 9.55
N SER A 71 -21.76 1.16 9.32
CA SER A 71 -20.90 -0.01 9.55
C SER A 71 -19.63 -0.03 8.68
N ALA A 72 -19.67 0.57 7.48
CA ALA A 72 -18.55 0.62 6.54
C ALA A 72 -17.66 1.87 6.73
N GLN A 73 -18.18 2.97 7.31
CA GLN A 73 -17.48 4.26 7.41
C GLN A 73 -16.06 4.13 7.98
N ALA A 74 -15.89 3.43 9.10
CA ALA A 74 -14.57 3.25 9.71
C ALA A 74 -13.60 2.42 8.85
N GLU A 75 -14.06 1.54 7.95
CA GLU A 75 -13.20 0.85 6.98
C GLU A 75 -12.90 1.77 5.79
N VAL A 76 -13.89 2.48 5.26
CA VAL A 76 -13.71 3.41 4.12
C VAL A 76 -12.72 4.52 4.48
N THR A 77 -12.89 5.21 5.62
CA THR A 77 -11.98 6.29 6.05
C THR A 77 -10.53 5.83 6.15
N ARG A 78 -10.29 4.62 6.71
CA ARG A 78 -8.92 4.06 6.79
C ARG A 78 -8.31 3.73 5.42
N ASN A 79 -9.13 3.36 4.42
CA ASN A 79 -8.66 3.17 3.06
C ASN A 79 -8.47 4.51 2.31
N LEU A 80 -9.25 5.55 2.62
CA LEU A 80 -9.03 6.91 2.09
C LEU A 80 -7.67 7.46 2.60
N THR A 81 -7.41 7.43 3.91
CA THR A 81 -6.10 7.82 4.46
C THR A 81 -4.94 7.00 3.90
N LEU A 82 -5.18 5.74 3.52
CA LEU A 82 -4.19 4.90 2.85
C LEU A 82 -3.92 5.35 1.41
N LEU A 83 -4.93 5.82 0.66
CA LEU A 83 -4.71 6.46 -0.65
C LEU A 83 -3.86 7.73 -0.51
N ASP A 84 -4.15 8.58 0.48
CA ASP A 84 -3.39 9.81 0.73
C ASP A 84 -1.93 9.49 1.09
N THR A 85 -1.71 8.45 1.90
CA THR A 85 -0.37 7.94 2.24
C THR A 85 0.38 7.43 1.01
N GLN A 86 -0.31 6.75 0.08
CA GLN A 86 0.30 6.27 -1.18
C GLN A 86 0.70 7.42 -2.11
N ILE A 87 -0.06 8.52 -2.12
CA ILE A 87 0.31 9.75 -2.85
C ILE A 87 1.57 10.35 -2.25
N ALA A 88 1.60 10.57 -0.92
CA ALA A 88 2.76 11.14 -0.23
C ALA A 88 4.04 10.27 -0.37
N GLU A 89 3.90 8.93 -0.40
CA GLU A 89 5.01 8.01 -0.72
C GLU A 89 5.53 8.23 -2.16
N ALA A 90 4.62 8.44 -3.13
CA ALA A 90 4.98 8.68 -4.52
C ALA A 90 5.60 10.05 -4.76
N ASP A 91 5.06 11.12 -4.17
CA ASP A 91 5.65 12.47 -4.21
C ASP A 91 7.03 12.50 -3.55
N LYS A 92 7.21 11.83 -2.40
CA LYS A 92 8.53 11.70 -1.79
C LYS A 92 9.51 10.98 -2.73
N ARG A 93 9.12 9.86 -3.33
CA ARG A 93 9.97 9.13 -4.29
C ARG A 93 10.28 9.95 -5.54
N LEU A 94 9.34 10.79 -5.99
CA LEU A 94 9.52 11.70 -7.12
C LEU A 94 10.60 12.75 -6.81
N VAL A 95 10.59 13.35 -5.61
CA VAL A 95 11.64 14.26 -5.13
C VAL A 95 12.99 13.52 -4.95
N ASP A 96 12.99 12.37 -4.28
CA ASP A 96 14.20 11.60 -3.97
C ASP A 96 14.93 11.07 -5.22
N THR A 97 14.27 11.02 -6.39
CA THR A 97 14.81 10.48 -7.66
C THR A 97 14.98 11.53 -8.76
N VAL A 98 14.90 12.84 -8.47
CA VAL A 98 15.14 13.90 -9.46
C VAL A 98 16.52 13.74 -10.12
N GLY A 99 16.51 13.59 -11.45
CA GLY A 99 17.73 13.38 -12.25
C GLY A 99 18.24 11.94 -12.27
N GLN A 100 17.46 10.96 -11.80
CA GLN A 100 17.77 9.53 -11.93
C GLN A 100 16.84 8.86 -12.97
N GLY A 101 17.40 7.97 -13.79
CA GLY A 101 16.66 7.23 -14.82
C GLY A 101 16.40 8.01 -16.11
N GLY A 102 15.82 7.32 -17.10
CA GLY A 102 15.44 7.90 -18.40
C GLY A 102 14.02 8.49 -18.42
N PRO A 103 13.54 9.02 -19.56
CA PRO A 103 12.28 9.75 -19.66
C PRO A 103 11.04 9.03 -19.10
N ASN A 104 10.98 7.70 -19.24
CA ASN A 104 9.86 6.88 -18.78
C ASN A 104 10.00 6.41 -17.31
N PHE A 105 11.04 6.81 -16.58
CA PHE A 105 11.31 6.32 -15.22
C PHE A 105 10.17 6.65 -14.25
N VAL A 106 9.68 7.89 -14.21
CA VAL A 106 8.57 8.28 -13.33
C VAL A 106 7.30 7.50 -13.67
N GLN A 107 7.01 7.30 -14.96
CA GLN A 107 5.84 6.56 -15.42
C GLN A 107 5.89 5.09 -15.00
N ASN A 108 7.05 4.44 -15.14
CA ASN A 108 7.22 3.00 -14.91
C ASN A 108 7.51 2.64 -13.44
N ALA A 109 8.31 3.45 -12.74
CA ALA A 109 8.79 3.15 -11.39
C ALA A 109 8.01 3.85 -10.27
N ILE A 110 7.22 4.90 -10.59
CA ILE A 110 6.43 5.65 -9.60
C ILE A 110 4.93 5.54 -9.91
N LEU A 111 4.48 6.05 -11.06
CA LEU A 111 3.05 6.12 -11.39
C LEU A 111 2.40 4.74 -11.65
N GLY A 112 3.10 3.80 -12.29
CA GLY A 112 2.62 2.42 -12.47
C GLY A 112 2.33 1.72 -11.14
N PRO A 113 3.33 1.53 -10.26
CA PRO A 113 3.13 0.95 -8.93
C PRO A 113 2.13 1.71 -8.05
N LEU A 114 2.02 3.03 -8.22
CA LEU A 114 1.01 3.84 -7.53
C LEU A 114 -0.41 3.53 -8.03
N LYS A 115 -0.62 3.48 -9.35
CA LYS A 115 -1.91 3.11 -9.95
C LYS A 115 -2.38 1.76 -9.41
N ASP A 116 -1.50 0.75 -9.38
CA ASP A 116 -1.88 -0.61 -8.94
C ASP A 116 -2.17 -0.67 -7.43
N LYS A 117 -1.37 0.03 -6.60
CA LYS A 117 -1.69 0.26 -5.17
C LYS A 117 -3.06 0.93 -4.97
N ARG A 118 -3.39 1.93 -5.80
CA ARG A 118 -4.67 2.65 -5.75
C ARG A 118 -5.82 1.77 -6.22
N VAL A 119 -5.71 1.01 -7.32
CA VAL A 119 -6.73 0.03 -7.77
C VAL A 119 -7.07 -0.95 -6.65
N ALA A 120 -6.05 -1.51 -5.98
CA ALA A 120 -6.26 -2.45 -4.88
C ALA A 120 -6.98 -1.81 -3.67
N THR A 121 -6.64 -0.55 -3.36
CA THR A 121 -7.24 0.20 -2.23
C THR A 121 -8.67 0.64 -2.55
N ILE A 122 -8.93 1.09 -3.78
CA ILE A 122 -10.26 1.45 -4.28
C ILE A 122 -11.18 0.22 -4.33
N ASN A 123 -10.69 -0.94 -4.77
CA ASN A 123 -11.47 -2.18 -4.71
C ASN A 123 -11.78 -2.61 -3.28
N ARG A 124 -10.90 -2.32 -2.31
CA ARG A 124 -11.17 -2.55 -0.89
C ARG A 124 -12.29 -1.63 -0.36
N ILE A 125 -12.31 -0.35 -0.76
CA ILE A 125 -13.42 0.58 -0.47
C ILE A 125 -14.74 0.09 -1.06
N ALA A 126 -14.75 -0.24 -2.36
CA ALA A 126 -15.93 -0.73 -3.06
C ALA A 126 -16.47 -2.02 -2.42
N THR A 127 -15.58 -2.93 -2.02
CA THR A 127 -15.94 -4.17 -1.33
C THR A 127 -16.46 -3.92 0.08
N ALA A 128 -15.90 -2.98 0.84
CA ALA A 128 -16.37 -2.63 2.18
C ALA A 128 -17.82 -2.09 2.16
N ILE A 129 -18.13 -1.20 1.21
CA ILE A 129 -19.50 -0.71 0.96
C ILE A 129 -20.39 -1.88 0.49
N GLY A 130 -19.89 -2.68 -0.46
CA GLY A 130 -20.58 -3.82 -1.06
C GLY A 130 -20.96 -4.98 -0.12
N ARG A 131 -20.50 -4.98 1.15
CA ARG A 131 -20.96 -5.93 2.18
C ARG A 131 -22.30 -5.53 2.83
N THR A 132 -22.72 -4.27 2.69
CA THR A 132 -23.89 -3.73 3.42
C THR A 132 -24.79 -2.79 2.59
N ALA A 133 -24.36 -2.43 1.39
CA ALA A 133 -25.14 -1.73 0.37
C ALA A 133 -24.75 -2.26 -1.03
N ALA A 134 -25.35 -1.73 -2.09
CA ALA A 134 -24.93 -2.03 -3.46
C ALA A 134 -23.45 -1.67 -3.66
N LYS A 135 -22.66 -2.59 -4.24
CA LYS A 135 -21.23 -2.34 -4.54
C LYS A 135 -21.12 -1.23 -5.61
N PRO A 136 -20.41 -0.12 -5.35
CA PRO A 136 -20.15 0.88 -6.39
C PRO A 136 -19.21 0.31 -7.47
N THR A 137 -19.54 0.60 -8.72
CA THR A 137 -18.82 0.16 -9.93
C THR A 137 -18.08 1.34 -10.58
N GLY A 138 -17.09 1.05 -11.44
CA GLY A 138 -16.39 2.07 -12.24
C GLY A 138 -15.35 2.92 -11.49
N LEU A 139 -15.23 2.78 -10.16
CA LEU A 139 -14.27 3.53 -9.33
C LEU A 139 -12.80 3.29 -9.73
N ASP A 140 -12.48 2.19 -10.41
CA ASP A 140 -11.14 1.89 -10.93
C ASP A 140 -10.63 2.96 -11.92
N SER A 141 -11.53 3.69 -12.57
CA SER A 141 -11.20 4.85 -13.42
C SER A 141 -10.54 6.00 -12.65
N LEU A 142 -10.70 6.03 -11.32
CA LEU A 142 -10.11 7.03 -10.41
C LEU A 142 -8.73 6.59 -9.88
N ALA A 143 -8.27 5.38 -10.19
CA ALA A 143 -6.98 4.86 -9.74
C ALA A 143 -5.75 5.49 -10.43
N PRO A 144 -5.75 5.76 -11.76
CA PRO A 144 -4.62 6.42 -12.42
C PRO A 144 -4.34 7.81 -11.85
N CYS A 145 -3.06 8.17 -11.77
CA CYS A 145 -2.61 9.53 -11.43
C CYS A 145 -1.71 10.07 -12.53
N THR A 146 -1.74 11.38 -12.73
CA THR A 146 -0.86 12.08 -13.66
C THR A 146 0.30 12.74 -12.92
N LEU A 147 1.34 13.10 -13.65
CA LEU A 147 2.40 13.99 -13.16
C LEU A 147 2.10 15.42 -13.62
N ASN A 148 1.97 16.36 -12.69
CA ASN A 148 1.96 17.78 -13.01
C ASN A 148 3.38 18.33 -12.95
N ALA A 149 4.14 18.20 -14.05
CA ALA A 149 5.47 18.77 -14.20
C ALA A 149 5.39 20.06 -15.04
N ASN A 150 5.54 21.20 -14.37
CA ASN A 150 5.71 22.56 -14.93
C ASN A 150 5.01 22.83 -16.28
N GLY A 151 3.70 22.59 -16.36
CA GLY A 151 2.87 22.98 -17.49
C GLY A 151 2.72 21.97 -18.63
N VAL A 152 3.37 20.79 -18.56
CA VAL A 152 3.19 19.73 -19.56
C VAL A 152 2.40 18.56 -18.95
N ASN A 153 1.10 18.51 -19.26
CA ASN A 153 0.29 17.32 -19.04
C ASN A 153 0.77 16.18 -19.94
N THR A 154 1.59 15.26 -19.41
CA THR A 154 2.03 14.04 -20.12
C THR A 154 0.94 12.95 -20.20
N GLY A 155 -0.34 13.36 -20.15
CA GLY A 155 -1.50 12.49 -20.32
C GLY A 155 -1.90 12.31 -21.78
N GLY A 156 -1.15 11.51 -22.54
CA GLY A 156 -1.66 10.87 -23.77
C GLY A 156 -2.38 9.58 -23.39
N ALA A 157 -3.72 9.48 -23.41
CA ALA A 157 -4.66 9.64 -24.52
C ALA A 157 -4.60 8.46 -25.52
N ALA A 158 -5.76 7.90 -25.85
CA ALA A 158 -5.87 6.66 -26.62
C ALA A 158 -5.64 6.86 -28.13
N ALA A 159 -5.06 5.85 -28.77
CA ALA A 159 -4.96 5.76 -30.22
C ALA A 159 -5.97 4.75 -30.77
N THR A 160 -6.84 5.21 -31.68
CA THR A 160 -7.82 4.37 -32.39
C THR A 160 -7.16 3.74 -33.63
N ALA A 161 -7.55 2.52 -34.00
CA ALA A 161 -7.14 1.85 -35.25
C ALA A 161 -7.76 2.55 -36.50
N ALA A 162 -7.45 2.24 -37.76
CA ALA A 162 -6.87 1.04 -38.42
C ALA A 162 -6.24 1.48 -39.79
N PRO A 163 -5.95 0.64 -40.83
CA PRO A 163 -6.12 -0.82 -41.00
C PRO A 163 -4.91 -1.57 -41.65
N SER A 164 -5.16 -2.81 -42.10
CA SER A 164 -4.30 -3.77 -42.85
C SER A 164 -3.43 -4.70 -41.97
N ALA A 165 -3.74 -6.01 -41.79
CA ALA A 165 -3.78 -7.14 -42.74
C ALA A 165 -2.42 -7.89 -42.82
N THR A 166 -2.28 -9.23 -42.71
CA THR A 166 -3.25 -10.32 -42.45
C THR A 166 -2.52 -11.58 -41.93
N ALA A 167 -3.09 -12.31 -40.94
CA ALA A 167 -2.92 -13.77 -40.79
C ALA A 167 -3.97 -14.40 -39.82
N THR A 168 -4.85 -15.24 -40.37
CA THR A 168 -5.42 -16.51 -39.81
C THR A 168 -5.73 -16.57 -38.29
N GLN A 169 -7.00 -16.49 -37.84
CA GLN A 169 -7.95 -17.62 -37.63
C GLN A 169 -7.40 -18.76 -36.72
N GLN A 170 -8.09 -19.27 -35.68
CA GLN A 170 -9.54 -19.49 -35.55
C GLN A 170 -10.07 -19.37 -34.10
N ALA A 171 -11.34 -18.93 -33.99
CA ALA A 171 -12.25 -18.97 -32.83
C ALA A 171 -12.44 -20.38 -32.19
N GLY A 172 -13.04 -20.59 -31.01
CA GLY A 172 -13.82 -19.75 -30.06
C GLY A 172 -14.19 -20.58 -28.80
N ASN A 173 -15.16 -20.26 -27.91
CA ASN A 173 -16.10 -19.13 -27.78
C ASN A 173 -16.55 -18.94 -26.29
N THR A 174 -16.64 -17.68 -25.86
CA THR A 174 -17.73 -16.99 -25.12
C THR A 174 -18.76 -17.78 -24.25
N GLY A 175 -18.92 -17.37 -22.98
CA GLY A 175 -20.27 -17.21 -22.36
C GLY A 175 -20.63 -17.98 -21.08
N ASN A 176 -20.42 -17.35 -19.90
CA ASN A 176 -21.26 -17.29 -18.67
C ASN A 176 -20.38 -17.21 -17.39
N THR A 177 -20.57 -16.29 -16.44
CA THR A 177 -21.75 -15.88 -15.65
C THR A 177 -22.10 -16.87 -14.54
N GLY A 178 -21.69 -16.55 -13.29
CA GLY A 178 -22.34 -17.06 -12.08
C GLY A 178 -21.48 -17.82 -11.06
N ASN A 179 -21.75 -17.52 -9.79
CA ASN A 179 -21.71 -18.40 -8.61
C ASN A 179 -20.41 -19.12 -8.16
N THR A 180 -19.85 -18.58 -7.07
CA THR A 180 -19.63 -19.29 -5.79
C THR A 180 -19.24 -20.79 -5.83
N GLY A 181 -17.96 -21.08 -5.61
CA GLY A 181 -17.49 -22.43 -5.24
C GLY A 181 -16.06 -22.37 -4.71
N ALA A 182 -15.79 -23.04 -3.58
CA ALA A 182 -14.46 -23.14 -3.01
C ALA A 182 -13.90 -24.57 -3.21
N THR A 183 -13.04 -24.75 -4.21
CA THR A 183 -12.20 -25.95 -4.34
C THR A 183 -10.88 -25.61 -5.05
N GLY A 184 -9.85 -26.42 -4.82
CA GLY A 184 -8.45 -26.03 -5.06
C GLY A 184 -8.04 -25.90 -6.52
N ASN A 185 -7.23 -24.89 -6.82
CA ASN A 185 -6.50 -24.77 -8.08
C ASN A 185 -5.08 -25.33 -7.93
N THR A 186 -4.96 -26.66 -7.88
CA THR A 186 -3.68 -27.39 -7.82
C THR A 186 -2.98 -27.38 -9.19
N GLY A 187 -2.42 -26.23 -9.56
CA GLY A 187 -1.63 -26.05 -10.78
C GLY A 187 -0.13 -26.00 -10.49
N SER A 188 0.60 -27.06 -10.87
CA SER A 188 2.08 -27.10 -10.91
C SER A 188 2.86 -26.90 -9.59
N THR A 189 2.47 -27.59 -8.51
CA THR A 189 3.31 -27.75 -7.29
C THR A 189 4.08 -29.08 -7.23
N THR A 190 3.68 -30.10 -7.98
CA THR A 190 4.14 -31.50 -7.81
C THR A 190 5.65 -31.72 -8.00
N ALA A 191 6.34 -30.89 -8.79
CA ALA A 191 7.80 -30.96 -8.97
C ALA A 191 8.59 -30.17 -7.90
N ALA A 192 7.93 -29.31 -7.14
CA ALA A 192 8.54 -28.40 -6.17
C ALA A 192 8.36 -28.87 -4.72
N GLY A 193 7.24 -29.53 -4.44
CA GLY A 193 6.69 -29.71 -3.10
C GLY A 193 5.82 -28.53 -2.68
N THR A 194 5.44 -28.52 -1.40
CA THR A 194 4.61 -27.48 -0.76
C THR A 194 5.20 -27.10 0.59
N ILE A 195 5.12 -25.83 0.95
CA ILE A 195 5.55 -25.33 2.26
C ILE A 195 4.35 -25.37 3.21
N THR A 196 4.44 -26.27 4.19
CA THR A 196 3.47 -26.41 5.28
C THR A 196 4.04 -25.76 6.53
N CYS A 197 3.19 -25.03 7.27
CA CYS A 197 3.57 -24.42 8.54
C CYS A 197 2.58 -24.86 9.63
N PRO A 198 3.00 -24.93 10.90
CA PRO A 198 2.09 -25.14 12.02
C PRO A 198 0.98 -24.08 12.04
N ASP A 199 -0.26 -24.51 12.31
CA ASP A 199 -1.34 -23.58 12.58
C ASP A 199 -1.11 -22.87 13.92
N VAL A 200 -1.22 -21.55 13.89
CA VAL A 200 -1.14 -20.69 15.06
C VAL A 200 -2.52 -20.53 15.70
N ALA A 201 -3.61 -20.49 14.92
CA ALA A 201 -4.95 -20.19 15.43
C ALA A 201 -5.41 -21.23 16.47
N SER A 202 -5.26 -22.52 16.16
CA SER A 202 -5.58 -23.65 17.06
C SER A 202 -4.64 -23.79 18.28
N LYS A 203 -3.68 -22.87 18.45
CA LYS A 203 -2.74 -22.81 19.58
C LYS A 203 -2.85 -21.51 20.38
N LEU A 204 -3.75 -20.59 20.02
CA LEU A 204 -4.01 -19.39 20.81
C LEU A 204 -5.00 -19.71 21.96
N PRO A 205 -4.83 -19.08 23.15
CA PRO A 205 -5.85 -19.06 24.19
C PRO A 205 -7.05 -18.19 23.75
N ALA A 206 -8.10 -18.15 24.58
CA ALA A 206 -9.26 -17.28 24.36
C ALA A 206 -8.85 -15.82 24.09
N ILE A 207 -9.16 -15.31 22.90
CA ILE A 207 -8.70 -13.99 22.43
C ILE A 207 -9.63 -12.88 22.97
N PRO A 208 -9.12 -11.92 23.76
CA PRO A 208 -9.92 -10.79 24.24
C PRO A 208 -10.54 -9.99 23.08
N ALA A 209 -11.78 -9.51 23.25
CA ALA A 209 -12.51 -8.77 22.20
C ALA A 209 -11.74 -7.53 21.68
N SER A 210 -10.99 -6.86 22.56
CA SER A 210 -10.03 -5.80 22.25
C SER A 210 -8.93 -6.20 21.26
N ALA A 211 -8.45 -7.44 21.34
CA ALA A 211 -7.34 -7.96 20.54
C ALA A 211 -7.79 -8.64 19.23
N GLN A 212 -9.03 -9.14 19.15
CA GLN A 212 -9.53 -9.92 18.00
C GLN A 212 -9.22 -9.28 16.64
N ALA A 213 -9.50 -7.98 16.47
CA ALA A 213 -9.26 -7.28 15.20
C ALA A 213 -7.76 -7.10 14.85
N GLU A 214 -6.84 -7.18 15.81
CA GLU A 214 -5.39 -7.20 15.57
C GLU A 214 -4.88 -8.63 15.34
N VAL A 215 -5.35 -9.61 16.12
CA VAL A 215 -5.00 -11.01 15.96
C VAL A 215 -5.45 -11.55 14.60
N THR A 216 -6.70 -11.33 14.18
CA THR A 216 -7.21 -11.76 12.86
C THR A 216 -6.37 -11.19 11.71
N ARG A 217 -5.98 -9.91 11.77
CA ARG A 217 -5.10 -9.30 10.75
C ARG A 217 -3.72 -9.97 10.67
N ASN A 218 -3.14 -10.34 11.82
CA ASN A 218 -1.86 -11.03 11.85
C ASN A 218 -1.98 -12.51 11.42
N LEU A 219 -3.09 -13.20 11.73
CA LEU A 219 -3.38 -14.53 11.19
C LEU A 219 -3.55 -14.50 9.66
N THR A 220 -4.23 -13.48 9.11
CA THR A 220 -4.29 -13.27 7.65
C THR A 220 -2.89 -13.06 7.06
N LEU A 221 -2.04 -12.25 7.72
CA LEU A 221 -0.66 -12.00 7.28
C LEU A 221 0.20 -13.27 7.30
N LEU A 222 0.05 -14.15 8.30
CA LEU A 222 0.72 -15.46 8.31
C LEU A 222 0.32 -16.31 7.11
N ASN A 223 -0.96 -16.33 6.73
CA ASN A 223 -1.42 -17.05 5.53
C ASN A 223 -0.85 -16.42 4.25
N THR A 224 -0.80 -15.09 4.14
CA THR A 224 -0.15 -14.40 3.00
C THR A 224 1.33 -14.77 2.88
N GLN A 225 2.07 -14.84 3.99
CA GLN A 225 3.48 -15.26 4.00
C GLN A 225 3.66 -16.71 3.50
N ILE A 226 2.73 -17.62 3.84
CA ILE A 226 2.73 -19.01 3.32
C ILE A 226 2.48 -19.01 1.81
N THR A 227 1.54 -18.21 1.31
CA THR A 227 1.27 -18.09 -0.13
C THR A 227 2.47 -17.53 -0.89
N GLU A 228 3.05 -16.41 -0.42
CA GLU A 228 4.29 -15.82 -0.97
C GLU A 228 5.42 -16.87 -1.06
N ALA A 229 5.62 -17.65 0.01
CA ALA A 229 6.68 -18.65 0.07
C ALA A 229 6.43 -19.82 -0.91
N ASN A 230 5.19 -20.29 -1.04
CA ASN A 230 4.84 -21.33 -2.01
C ASN A 230 4.96 -20.84 -3.47
N THR A 231 4.57 -19.59 -3.77
CA THR A 231 4.81 -18.97 -5.09
C THR A 231 6.30 -18.85 -5.38
N ARG A 232 7.12 -18.44 -4.40
CA ARG A 232 8.58 -18.40 -4.56
C ARG A 232 9.19 -19.79 -4.77
N LEU A 233 8.71 -20.81 -4.07
CA LEU A 233 9.13 -22.20 -4.26
C LEU A 233 8.85 -22.67 -5.69
N ALA A 234 7.62 -22.50 -6.18
CA ALA A 234 7.26 -22.87 -7.56
C ALA A 234 8.09 -22.11 -8.62
N ASN A 235 8.34 -20.82 -8.40
CA ASN A 235 9.13 -19.98 -9.32
C ASN A 235 10.65 -20.23 -9.26
N THR A 236 11.15 -21.10 -8.36
CA THR A 236 12.59 -21.38 -8.17
C THR A 236 12.95 -22.86 -8.36
N VAL A 237 12.03 -23.67 -8.89
CA VAL A 237 12.29 -25.08 -9.24
C VAL A 237 13.48 -25.14 -10.23
N GLY A 238 14.46 -25.99 -9.91
CA GLY A 238 15.69 -26.13 -10.70
C GLY A 238 16.73 -25.02 -10.50
N GLN A 239 16.51 -24.05 -9.60
CA GLN A 239 17.44 -22.96 -9.32
C GLN A 239 18.08 -23.08 -7.94
N GLY A 240 19.41 -22.94 -7.89
CA GLY A 240 20.20 -22.98 -6.65
C GLY A 240 20.63 -24.38 -6.21
N GLY A 241 21.58 -24.43 -5.26
CA GLY A 241 22.10 -25.68 -4.69
C GLY A 241 21.17 -26.32 -3.64
N PRO A 242 21.54 -27.49 -3.07
CA PRO A 242 20.67 -28.28 -2.19
C PRO A 242 20.02 -27.54 -1.01
N ASN A 243 20.73 -26.55 -0.45
CA ASN A 243 20.26 -25.75 0.69
C ASN A 243 19.48 -24.47 0.30
N PHE A 244 19.22 -24.23 -0.99
CA PHE A 244 18.59 -22.98 -1.46
C PHE A 244 17.21 -22.75 -0.83
N VAL A 245 16.33 -23.75 -0.85
CA VAL A 245 14.97 -23.60 -0.28
C VAL A 245 15.03 -23.35 1.24
N GLN A 246 15.95 -23.99 1.95
CA GLN A 246 16.15 -23.75 3.38
C GLN A 246 16.60 -22.31 3.67
N ASN A 247 17.64 -21.85 2.98
CA ASN A 247 18.30 -20.57 3.28
C ASN A 247 17.56 -19.37 2.69
N ALA A 248 17.00 -19.49 1.48
CA ALA A 248 16.38 -18.38 0.75
C ALA A 248 14.84 -18.32 0.90
N ILE A 249 14.18 -19.39 1.36
CA ILE A 249 12.72 -19.44 1.51
C ILE A 249 12.30 -19.74 2.95
N LEU A 250 12.71 -20.87 3.53
CA LEU A 250 12.23 -21.30 4.86
C LEU A 250 12.76 -20.44 6.01
N GLY A 251 14.05 -20.06 5.99
CA GLY A 251 14.62 -19.14 6.99
C GLY A 251 13.91 -17.78 7.04
N PRO A 252 13.91 -17.01 5.93
CA PRO A 252 13.21 -15.72 5.88
C PRO A 252 11.69 -15.80 6.12
N LEU A 253 11.07 -16.96 5.85
CA LEU A 253 9.68 -17.22 6.22
C LEU A 253 9.53 -17.40 7.74
N ALA A 254 10.41 -18.16 8.39
CA ALA A 254 10.39 -18.36 9.83
C ALA A 254 10.60 -17.04 10.59
N ASP A 255 11.51 -16.17 10.15
CA ASP A 255 11.74 -14.85 10.76
C ASP A 255 10.50 -13.95 10.64
N LYS A 256 9.91 -13.85 9.43
CA LYS A 256 8.66 -13.12 9.18
C LYS A 256 7.51 -13.66 10.03
N ARG A 257 7.38 -14.99 10.15
CA ARG A 257 6.36 -15.65 10.97
C ARG A 257 6.57 -15.39 12.45
N LYS A 258 7.78 -15.53 12.98
CA LYS A 258 8.11 -15.21 14.38
C LYS A 258 7.74 -13.77 14.72
N SER A 259 8.18 -12.79 13.93
CA SER A 259 7.82 -11.38 14.13
C SER A 259 6.29 -11.13 14.14
N THR A 260 5.54 -11.90 13.36
CA THR A 260 4.07 -11.82 13.28
C THR A 260 3.39 -12.52 14.46
N ILE A 261 3.94 -13.66 14.92
CA ILE A 261 3.50 -14.43 16.09
C ILE A 261 3.78 -13.66 17.39
N ASP A 262 4.96 -13.04 17.53
CA ASP A 262 5.29 -12.15 18.63
C ASP A 262 4.27 -11.00 18.73
N ARG A 263 3.86 -10.42 17.59
CA ARG A 263 2.83 -9.37 17.55
C ARG A 263 1.47 -9.87 18.02
N ILE A 264 1.08 -11.10 17.68
CA ILE A 264 -0.14 -11.75 18.20
C ILE A 264 -0.04 -11.92 19.73
N ALA A 265 1.08 -12.47 20.22
CA ALA A 265 1.29 -12.68 21.65
C ALA A 265 1.28 -11.37 22.44
N ILE A 266 1.90 -10.31 21.92
CA ILE A 266 1.89 -8.96 22.50
C ILE A 266 0.47 -8.37 22.49
N SER A 267 -0.28 -8.53 21.39
CA SER A 267 -1.66 -8.02 21.28
C SER A 267 -2.58 -8.63 22.35
N ILE A 268 -2.54 -9.95 22.52
CA ILE A 268 -3.28 -10.66 23.59
C ILE A 268 -2.76 -10.21 24.97
N GLY A 269 -1.44 -10.17 25.14
CA GLY A 269 -0.75 -9.79 26.38
C GLY A 269 -1.02 -8.37 26.90
N ARG A 270 -1.65 -7.49 26.11
CA ARG A 270 -2.12 -6.17 26.56
C ARG A 270 -3.37 -6.24 27.45
N THR A 271 -4.15 -7.31 27.36
CA THR A 271 -5.48 -7.41 28.01
C THR A 271 -5.80 -8.79 28.62
N ALA A 272 -4.92 -9.77 28.46
CA ALA A 272 -4.98 -11.08 29.11
C ALA A 272 -3.54 -11.59 29.37
N ALA A 273 -3.40 -12.78 29.96
CA ALA A 273 -2.10 -13.43 30.09
C ALA A 273 -1.44 -13.62 28.72
N LYS A 274 -0.18 -13.17 28.55
CA LYS A 274 0.58 -13.34 27.30
C LYS A 274 0.80 -14.84 27.04
N PRO A 275 0.38 -15.39 25.87
CA PRO A 275 0.72 -16.76 25.52
C PRO A 275 2.23 -16.92 25.26
N THR A 276 2.80 -18.00 25.76
CA THR A 276 4.21 -18.38 25.64
C THR A 276 4.38 -19.58 24.70
N GLY A 277 5.62 -19.92 24.32
CA GLY A 277 5.92 -21.09 23.49
C GLY A 277 5.53 -21.02 22.00
N LEU A 278 4.72 -20.03 21.60
CA LEU A 278 4.25 -19.85 20.21
C LEU A 278 5.36 -19.72 19.17
N ASP A 279 6.59 -19.36 19.57
CA ASP A 279 7.78 -19.31 18.69
C ASP A 279 8.07 -20.65 18.00
N SER A 280 7.73 -21.77 18.64
CA SER A 280 7.81 -23.12 18.05
C SER A 280 6.94 -23.31 16.80
N LEU A 281 5.99 -22.41 16.57
CA LEU A 281 5.09 -22.42 15.41
C LEU A 281 5.61 -21.56 14.25
N ALA A 282 6.73 -20.86 14.42
CA ALA A 282 7.29 -19.98 13.39
C ALA A 282 7.92 -20.77 12.23
N THR A 283 8.57 -21.89 12.52
CA THR A 283 9.22 -22.76 11.53
C THR A 283 8.20 -23.43 10.59
N CYS A 284 8.63 -23.75 9.37
CA CYS A 284 7.81 -24.42 8.36
C CYS A 284 8.62 -25.53 7.69
N THR A 285 7.94 -26.59 7.24
CA THR A 285 8.53 -27.71 6.52
C THR A 285 8.25 -27.63 5.03
N LEU A 286 9.21 -28.08 4.23
CA LEU A 286 8.99 -28.42 2.82
C LEU A 286 8.54 -29.88 2.75
N ASN A 287 7.29 -30.11 2.37
CA ASN A 287 6.77 -31.43 2.06
C ASN A 287 6.93 -31.64 0.55
N LYS A 288 7.63 -32.70 0.11
CA LYS A 288 7.69 -33.12 -1.30
C LYS A 288 6.84 -34.36 -1.51
#